data_AF-A0A9P7NTQ7-F1
#
_entry.id   AF-A0A9P7NTQ7-F1
#
_cell.length_a   1.000
_cell.length_b   1.000
_cell.length_c   1.000
_cell.angle_alpha   90.00
_cell.angle_beta   90.00
_cell.angle_gamma   90.00
#
_symmetry.space_group_name_H-M   'P 1'
#
loop_
_entity.id
_entity.type
_entity.pdbx_description
1 polymer ?
#
loop_
_entity_poly.entity_id
_entity_poly.type
_entity_poly.pdbx_seq_one_letter_code
_entity_poly.pdbx_strand_id
1 'polypeptide(L)'
;MDETYQPPQLPYFAPQSRLPIPIPSVQEIEREADVFYERSACRVARYGNHFVIKYGQNVSLTEGENMLFVRHTHPLLAPEVFALFSVENTDCGRVNYIIMENVVGDGLDQVWATLDTPEKCRIAGELRLQIETLRKIPAPGYFGCLGRRPFEEKMFWTAPGHGLDDGTVNGPFETESELNEALVRKLLYNRRRDHAIESDYYRRVLPLVLRGHGVVFTHGDLQQKNIMLKPDGQPVLIDWETAGWYPAYWEYASAMVGCRKFDNDWHEYIPRIMEEYPEEYVWHAKLRVDTQDTW
;
A
#
# COMPACT_ATOMS: atom_id res chain seq x y z
N MET A 1 -0.76 18.63 -3.00
CA MET A 1 0.12 17.80 -3.87
C MET A 1 1.37 18.61 -4.14
N ASP A 2 2.55 18.00 -4.23
CA ASP A 2 3.76 18.69 -4.67
C ASP A 2 3.56 19.19 -6.10
N GLU A 3 3.49 20.51 -6.29
CA GLU A 3 3.28 21.15 -7.60
C GLU A 3 4.42 20.90 -8.58
N THR A 4 5.57 20.42 -8.10
CA THR A 4 6.75 20.13 -8.92
C THR A 4 6.79 18.71 -9.44
N TYR A 5 5.98 17.80 -8.90
CA TYR A 5 5.97 16.40 -9.33
C TYR A 5 5.19 16.23 -10.64
N GLN A 6 5.86 15.70 -11.65
CA GLN A 6 5.22 15.25 -12.88
C GLN A 6 5.19 13.71 -12.91
N PRO A 7 4.00 13.09 -13.00
CA PRO A 7 3.88 11.65 -13.17
C PRO A 7 4.67 11.18 -14.40
N PRO A 8 5.29 9.99 -14.33
CA PRO A 8 6.00 9.45 -15.48
C PRO A 8 5.02 9.14 -16.62
N GLN A 9 5.47 9.29 -17.87
CA GLN A 9 4.75 8.70 -19.00
C GLN A 9 4.98 7.19 -18.99
N LEU A 10 3.90 6.42 -19.15
CA LEU A 10 3.98 4.96 -19.30
C LEU A 10 4.06 4.57 -20.79
N PRO A 11 4.91 3.58 -21.16
CA PRO A 11 5.81 2.85 -20.27
C PRO A 11 6.98 3.71 -19.79
N TYR A 12 7.38 3.51 -18.53
CA TYR A 12 8.51 4.18 -17.91
C TYR A 12 9.73 3.27 -17.89
N PHE A 13 10.89 3.83 -18.23
CA PHE A 13 12.19 3.20 -18.08
C PHE A 13 13.19 4.22 -17.50
N ALA A 14 13.89 3.84 -16.44
CA ALA A 14 14.93 4.68 -15.86
C ALA A 14 16.10 4.86 -16.85
N PRO A 15 16.80 6.01 -16.82
CA PRO A 15 17.99 6.23 -17.63
C PRO A 15 19.05 5.15 -17.39
N GLN A 16 19.78 4.76 -18.43
CA GLN A 16 20.80 3.71 -18.35
C GLN A 16 21.87 3.98 -17.27
N SER A 17 22.15 5.26 -16.96
CA SER A 17 23.08 5.67 -15.89
C SER A 17 22.63 5.30 -14.48
N ARG A 18 21.35 4.99 -14.28
CA ARG A 18 20.77 4.58 -12.99
C ARG A 18 20.60 3.06 -12.89
N LEU A 19 20.71 2.34 -13.99
CA LEU A 19 20.47 0.90 -14.00
C LEU A 19 21.70 0.15 -13.45
N PRO A 20 21.53 -0.77 -12.47
CA PRO A 20 22.64 -1.59 -11.98
C PRO A 20 23.14 -2.58 -13.06
N ILE A 21 22.22 -3.08 -13.88
CA ILE A 21 22.45 -3.91 -15.07
C ILE A 21 21.34 -3.58 -16.10
N PRO A 22 21.47 -3.97 -17.38
CA PRO A 22 20.38 -3.84 -18.35
C PRO A 22 19.09 -4.50 -17.84
N ILE A 23 17.95 -3.87 -18.12
CA ILE A 23 16.63 -4.43 -17.77
C ILE A 23 16.41 -5.73 -18.57
N PRO A 24 16.10 -6.86 -17.90
CA PRO A 24 15.86 -8.13 -18.59
C PRO A 24 14.57 -8.07 -19.43
N SER A 25 14.59 -8.76 -20.57
CA SER A 25 13.40 -9.02 -21.38
C SER A 25 12.41 -9.92 -20.64
N VAL A 26 11.14 -9.90 -21.05
CA VAL A 26 10.11 -10.79 -20.47
C VAL A 26 10.53 -12.26 -20.56
N GLN A 27 11.12 -12.68 -21.67
CA GLN A 27 11.60 -14.06 -21.85
C GLN A 27 12.74 -14.42 -20.89
N GLU A 28 13.64 -13.48 -20.60
CA GLU A 28 14.71 -13.68 -19.61
C GLU A 28 14.14 -13.75 -18.20
N ILE A 29 13.16 -12.89 -17.87
CA ILE A 29 12.46 -12.91 -16.57
C ILE A 29 11.80 -14.29 -16.37
N GLU A 30 11.03 -14.77 -17.35
CA GLU A 30 10.33 -16.06 -17.26
C GLU A 30 11.28 -17.26 -17.14
N ARG A 31 12.48 -17.17 -17.74
CA ARG A 31 13.45 -18.27 -17.76
C ARG A 31 14.37 -18.29 -16.54
N GLU A 32 14.76 -17.12 -16.04
CA GLU A 32 15.91 -16.98 -15.13
C GLU A 32 15.56 -16.35 -13.78
N ALA A 33 14.41 -15.68 -13.65
CA ALA A 33 14.04 -15.06 -12.38
C ALA A 33 13.59 -16.12 -11.36
N ASP A 34 14.01 -15.94 -10.11
CA ASP A 34 13.64 -16.79 -8.98
C ASP A 34 12.31 -16.31 -8.39
N VAL A 35 11.21 -16.99 -8.70
CA VAL A 35 9.87 -16.65 -8.19
C VAL A 35 9.75 -17.11 -6.74
N PHE A 36 9.61 -16.17 -5.81
CA PHE A 36 9.47 -16.46 -4.38
C PHE A 36 8.07 -16.13 -3.84
N TYR A 37 7.20 -15.52 -4.64
CA TYR A 37 5.79 -15.29 -4.29
C TYR A 37 4.90 -15.39 -5.53
N GLU A 38 3.80 -16.13 -5.41
CA GLU A 38 2.75 -16.21 -6.42
C GLU A 38 1.38 -16.33 -5.75
N ARG A 39 0.48 -15.39 -6.08
CA ARG A 39 -0.92 -15.43 -5.62
C ARG A 39 -1.81 -14.61 -6.54
N SER A 40 -3.00 -15.14 -6.87
CA SER A 40 -4.05 -14.39 -7.58
C SER A 40 -3.53 -13.65 -8.83
N ALA A 41 -2.81 -14.34 -9.70
CA ALA A 41 -2.20 -13.78 -10.92
C ALA A 41 -1.23 -12.60 -10.70
N CYS A 42 -0.64 -12.50 -9.50
CA CYS A 42 0.52 -11.66 -9.18
C CYS A 42 1.69 -12.58 -8.83
N ARG A 43 2.84 -12.33 -9.45
CA ARG A 43 4.11 -12.99 -9.17
C ARG A 43 5.13 -11.95 -8.74
N VAL A 44 5.97 -12.31 -7.77
CA VAL A 44 7.15 -11.53 -7.39
C VAL A 44 8.35 -12.45 -7.54
N ALA A 45 9.30 -12.01 -8.35
CA ALA A 45 10.51 -12.74 -8.65
C ALA A 45 11.75 -11.89 -8.40
N ARG A 46 12.85 -12.54 -8.07
CA ARG A 46 14.16 -11.91 -7.96
C ARG A 46 14.97 -12.21 -9.21
N TYR A 47 15.55 -11.19 -9.83
CA TYR A 47 16.46 -11.35 -10.97
C TYR A 47 17.88 -10.98 -10.55
N GLY A 48 18.70 -12.01 -10.32
CA GLY A 48 20.04 -11.87 -9.72
C GLY A 48 19.98 -11.22 -8.34
N ASN A 49 20.95 -10.34 -8.04
CA ASN A 49 20.95 -9.52 -6.82
C ASN A 49 20.49 -8.09 -7.06
N HIS A 50 19.98 -7.79 -8.26
CA HIS A 50 19.77 -6.42 -8.73
C HIS A 50 18.31 -5.99 -8.68
N PHE A 51 17.40 -6.88 -9.13
CA PHE A 51 16.00 -6.53 -9.29
C PHE A 51 15.07 -7.44 -8.51
N VAL A 52 14.03 -6.82 -7.95
CA VAL A 52 12.77 -7.48 -7.66
C VAL A 52 11.77 -7.07 -8.74
N ILE A 53 11.04 -8.05 -9.26
CA ILE A 53 10.12 -7.90 -10.37
C ILE A 53 8.75 -8.36 -9.91
N LYS A 54 7.80 -7.43 -9.80
CA LYS A 54 6.38 -7.73 -9.54
C LYS A 54 5.63 -7.67 -10.86
N TYR A 55 4.98 -8.76 -11.25
CA TYR A 55 4.31 -8.85 -12.54
C TYR A 55 3.07 -9.74 -12.51
N GLY A 56 2.11 -9.44 -13.39
CA GLY A 56 0.84 -10.15 -13.39
C GLY A 56 -0.33 -9.36 -13.98
N GLN A 57 -1.47 -10.04 -14.17
CA GLN A 57 -2.71 -9.40 -14.61
C GLN A 57 -3.33 -8.52 -13.52
N ASN A 58 -3.13 -8.91 -12.25
CA ASN A 58 -3.65 -8.21 -11.08
C ASN A 58 -2.61 -7.30 -10.42
N VAL A 59 -1.52 -6.97 -11.12
CA VAL A 59 -0.52 -6.00 -10.65
C VAL A 59 -0.91 -4.61 -11.14
N SER A 60 -1.11 -3.66 -10.24
CA SER A 60 -1.33 -2.25 -10.59
C SER A 60 -0.01 -1.51 -10.72
N LEU A 61 0.20 -0.78 -11.82
CA LEU A 61 1.40 0.07 -11.98
C LEU A 61 1.41 1.26 -11.00
N THR A 62 0.28 1.54 -10.32
CA THR A 62 0.16 2.54 -9.27
C THR A 62 1.23 2.37 -8.17
N GLU A 63 1.57 1.13 -7.80
CA GLU A 63 2.62 0.86 -6.81
C GLU A 63 3.97 1.48 -7.21
N GLY A 64 4.37 1.30 -8.47
CA GLY A 64 5.61 1.88 -8.99
C GLY A 64 5.55 3.39 -9.12
N GLU A 65 4.40 3.94 -9.52
CA GLU A 65 4.19 5.39 -9.56
C GLU A 65 4.24 6.02 -8.16
N ASN A 66 3.68 5.34 -7.14
CA ASN A 66 3.77 5.74 -5.75
C ASN A 66 5.22 5.78 -5.27
N MET A 67 6.03 4.76 -5.57
CA MET A 67 7.46 4.75 -5.24
C MET A 67 8.21 5.90 -5.93
N LEU A 68 7.93 6.17 -7.21
CA LEU A 68 8.53 7.30 -7.94
C LEU A 68 8.16 8.64 -7.29
N PHE A 69 6.90 8.83 -6.88
CA PHE A 69 6.43 10.03 -6.17
C PHE A 69 7.09 10.20 -4.80
N VAL A 70 7.16 9.13 -4.01
CA VAL A 70 7.79 9.14 -2.69
C VAL A 70 9.26 9.47 -2.80
N ARG A 71 9.98 8.89 -3.76
CA ARG A 71 11.40 9.19 -4.00
C ARG A 71 11.65 10.61 -4.53
N HIS A 72 10.72 11.18 -5.30
CA HIS A 72 10.78 12.60 -5.69
C HIS A 72 10.75 13.50 -4.46
N THR A 73 9.90 13.16 -3.48
CA THR A 73 9.82 13.92 -2.22
C THR A 73 11.04 13.66 -1.33
N HIS A 74 11.42 12.39 -1.13
CA HIS A 74 12.56 11.95 -0.32
C HIS A 74 13.18 10.68 -0.92
N PRO A 75 14.37 10.79 -1.57
CA PRO A 75 14.95 9.71 -2.38
C PRO A 75 15.18 8.37 -1.68
N LEU A 76 15.28 8.33 -0.35
CA LEU A 76 15.63 7.13 0.41
C LEU A 76 14.43 6.42 1.06
N LEU A 77 13.19 6.94 0.90
CA LEU A 77 12.02 6.37 1.59
C LEU A 77 11.44 5.13 0.91
N ALA A 78 11.67 4.95 -0.38
CA ALA A 78 11.14 3.82 -1.14
C ALA A 78 12.21 3.21 -2.08
N PRO A 79 12.08 1.93 -2.47
CA PRO A 79 12.96 1.28 -3.43
C PRO A 79 13.02 2.03 -4.75
N GLU A 80 14.18 1.99 -5.41
CA GLU A 80 14.30 2.58 -6.74
C GLU A 80 13.47 1.83 -7.77
N VAL A 81 12.68 2.55 -8.58
CA VAL A 81 11.94 1.99 -9.71
C VAL A 81 12.74 2.15 -10.98
N PHE A 82 12.93 1.05 -11.71
CA PHE A 82 13.69 1.01 -12.95
C PHE A 82 12.80 0.88 -14.19
N ALA A 83 11.63 0.22 -14.07
CA ALA A 83 10.71 0.08 -15.19
C ALA A 83 9.26 -0.09 -14.73
N LEU A 84 8.32 0.50 -15.49
CA LEU A 84 6.88 0.29 -15.38
C LEU A 84 6.32 0.12 -16.79
N PHE A 85 5.82 -1.07 -17.12
CA PHE A 85 5.28 -1.33 -18.46
C PHE A 85 4.24 -2.45 -18.45
N SER A 86 3.52 -2.57 -19.56
CA SER A 86 2.54 -3.62 -19.80
C SER A 86 2.88 -4.37 -21.07
N VAL A 87 2.60 -5.67 -21.10
CA VAL A 87 2.73 -6.53 -22.27
C VAL A 87 1.41 -7.26 -22.50
N GLU A 88 0.92 -7.27 -23.74
CA GLU A 88 -0.22 -8.09 -24.13
C GLU A 88 0.23 -9.54 -24.29
N ASN A 89 -0.32 -10.43 -23.48
CA ASN A 89 -0.12 -11.87 -23.59
C ASN A 89 -1.34 -12.49 -24.29
N THR A 90 -1.10 -13.41 -25.23
CA THR A 90 -2.18 -14.03 -26.02
C THR A 90 -3.14 -14.89 -25.19
N ASP A 91 -2.66 -15.46 -24.08
CA ASP A 91 -3.40 -16.46 -23.32
C ASP A 91 -4.13 -15.84 -22.12
N CYS A 92 -3.53 -14.81 -21.52
CA CYS A 92 -4.05 -14.14 -20.33
C CYS A 92 -4.30 -12.63 -20.51
N GLY A 93 -4.11 -12.06 -21.70
CA GLY A 93 -4.30 -10.63 -21.93
C GLY A 93 -3.20 -9.77 -21.29
N ARG A 94 -3.53 -8.56 -20.85
CA ARG A 94 -2.55 -7.58 -20.39
C ARG A 94 -1.87 -8.01 -19.07
N VAL A 95 -0.55 -8.07 -19.08
CA VAL A 95 0.31 -8.31 -17.92
C VAL A 95 1.13 -7.06 -17.62
N ASN A 96 1.05 -6.58 -16.39
CA ASN A 96 1.83 -5.43 -15.92
C ASN A 96 3.15 -5.91 -15.29
N TYR A 97 4.19 -5.09 -15.42
CA TYR A 97 5.53 -5.32 -14.87
C TYR A 97 6.02 -4.08 -14.13
N ILE A 98 6.47 -4.30 -12.90
CA ILE A 98 7.19 -3.33 -12.07
C ILE A 98 8.56 -3.93 -11.80
N ILE A 99 9.61 -3.26 -12.28
CA ILE A 99 11.00 -3.64 -12.03
C ILE A 99 11.58 -2.59 -11.07
N MET A 100 12.02 -3.05 -9.90
CA MET A 100 12.49 -2.21 -8.82
C MET A 100 13.75 -2.78 -8.15
N GLU A 101 14.39 -1.96 -7.32
CA GLU A 101 15.54 -2.31 -6.50
C GLU A 101 15.27 -3.57 -5.67
N ASN A 102 16.17 -4.55 -5.79
CA ASN A 102 16.27 -5.63 -4.82
C ASN A 102 16.92 -5.08 -3.54
N VAL A 103 16.09 -4.68 -2.57
CA VAL A 103 16.56 -4.28 -1.25
C VAL A 103 17.20 -5.49 -0.55
N VAL A 104 18.52 -5.53 -0.52
CA VAL A 104 19.29 -6.61 0.11
C VAL A 104 19.11 -6.51 1.63
N GLY A 105 18.61 -7.58 2.24
CA GLY A 105 18.32 -7.66 3.66
C GLY A 105 17.29 -8.75 3.94
N ASP A 106 16.84 -8.80 5.19
CA ASP A 106 15.82 -9.74 5.65
C ASP A 106 14.49 -9.02 5.88
N GLY A 107 13.38 -9.72 5.67
CA GLY A 107 12.06 -9.21 6.05
C GLY A 107 11.99 -9.02 7.56
N LEU A 108 11.46 -7.89 8.03
CA LEU A 108 11.37 -7.59 9.45
C LEU A 108 10.53 -8.64 10.18
N ASP A 109 9.50 -9.20 9.53
CA ASP A 109 8.69 -10.31 10.05
C ASP A 109 9.49 -11.58 10.34
N GLN A 110 10.58 -11.82 9.59
CA GLN A 110 11.44 -12.99 9.73
C GLN A 110 12.42 -12.85 10.89
N VAL A 111 12.93 -11.63 11.12
CA VAL A 111 13.99 -11.38 12.11
C VAL A 111 13.48 -10.73 13.40
N TRP A 112 12.25 -10.24 13.45
CA TRP A 112 11.74 -9.48 14.61
C TRP A 112 11.90 -10.20 15.95
N ALA A 113 11.67 -11.52 15.96
CA ALA A 113 11.78 -12.33 17.18
C ALA A 113 13.22 -12.51 17.67
N THR A 114 14.24 -12.27 16.83
CA THR A 114 15.65 -12.41 17.19
C THR A 114 16.28 -11.09 17.65
N LEU A 115 15.62 -9.95 17.41
CA LEU A 115 16.11 -8.63 17.78
C LEU A 115 15.93 -8.36 19.27
N ASP A 116 16.90 -7.68 19.88
CA ASP A 116 16.78 -7.21 21.24
C ASP A 116 15.95 -5.92 21.36
N THR A 117 15.59 -5.54 22.60
CA THR A 117 14.77 -4.34 22.83
C THR A 117 15.41 -3.05 22.30
N PRO A 118 16.72 -2.79 22.52
CA PRO A 118 17.43 -1.66 21.89
C PRO A 118 17.30 -1.63 20.36
N GLU A 119 17.53 -2.74 19.67
CA GLU A 119 17.43 -2.85 18.22
C GLU A 119 16.01 -2.54 17.74
N LYS A 120 15.00 -3.15 18.37
CA LYS A 120 13.58 -2.87 18.06
C LYS A 120 13.24 -1.39 18.28
N CYS A 121 13.75 -0.77 19.36
CA CYS A 121 13.53 0.66 19.62
C CYS A 121 14.19 1.55 18.56
N ARG A 122 15.40 1.21 18.12
CA ARG A 122 16.10 1.92 17.05
C ARG A 122 15.31 1.85 15.74
N ILE A 123 14.88 0.66 15.35
CA ILE A 123 14.07 0.44 14.13
C ILE A 123 12.77 1.23 14.21
N ALA A 124 12.05 1.19 15.33
CA ALA A 124 10.83 1.97 15.53
C ALA A 124 11.08 3.48 15.43
N GLY A 125 12.21 3.97 15.96
CA GLY A 125 12.63 5.37 15.83
C GLY A 125 12.92 5.77 14.38
N GLU A 126 13.58 4.91 13.61
CA GLU A 126 13.85 5.18 12.18
C GLU A 126 12.57 5.15 11.35
N LEU A 127 11.68 4.19 11.60
CA LEU A 127 10.36 4.14 10.96
C LEU A 127 9.51 5.37 11.32
N ARG A 128 9.58 5.86 12.56
CA ARG A 128 8.91 7.10 12.98
C ARG A 128 9.33 8.27 12.10
N LEU A 129 10.64 8.44 11.89
CA LEU A 129 11.16 9.52 11.04
C LEU A 129 10.65 9.39 9.61
N GLN A 130 10.55 8.17 9.08
CA GLN A 130 9.98 7.93 7.75
C GLN A 130 8.50 8.31 7.69
N ILE A 131 7.68 7.87 8.65
CA ILE A 131 6.24 8.20 8.72
C ILE A 131 6.02 9.71 8.91
N GLU A 132 6.76 10.37 9.80
CA GLU A 132 6.71 11.83 9.97
C GLU A 132 7.09 12.57 8.70
N THR A 133 8.00 12.02 7.90
CA THR A 133 8.40 12.58 6.61
C THR A 133 7.29 12.42 5.57
N LEU A 134 6.64 11.26 5.49
CA LEU A 134 5.48 11.05 4.62
C LEU A 134 4.33 11.99 4.98
N ARG A 135 4.05 12.17 6.28
CA ARG A 135 2.98 13.07 6.77
C ARG A 135 3.22 14.55 6.43
N LYS A 136 4.44 14.95 6.07
CA LYS A 136 4.75 16.32 5.61
C LYS A 136 4.40 16.55 4.13
N ILE A 137 4.09 15.51 3.36
CA ILE A 137 3.66 15.64 1.97
C ILE A 137 2.31 16.39 1.95
N PRO A 138 2.21 17.55 1.25
CA PRO A 138 1.00 18.36 1.28
C PRO A 138 -0.23 17.61 0.75
N ALA A 139 -1.27 17.55 1.59
CA ALA A 139 -2.56 17.01 1.21
C ALA A 139 -3.11 17.69 -0.06
N PRO A 140 -3.72 16.95 -0.99
CA PRO A 140 -4.13 17.48 -2.28
C PRO A 140 -5.60 17.95 -2.28
N GLY A 141 -6.25 18.03 -1.11
CA GLY A 141 -7.65 18.40 -0.95
C GLY A 141 -8.64 17.25 -1.15
N TYR A 142 -8.17 16.01 -1.30
CA TYR A 142 -9.00 14.82 -1.43
C TYR A 142 -8.37 13.63 -0.70
N PHE A 143 -9.18 12.61 -0.43
CA PHE A 143 -8.78 11.27 -0.04
C PHE A 143 -8.72 10.39 -1.28
N GLY A 144 -7.62 9.69 -1.50
CA GLY A 144 -7.42 8.89 -2.71
C GLY A 144 -5.96 8.66 -3.05
N CYS A 145 -5.72 7.98 -4.16
CA CYS A 145 -4.39 7.73 -4.68
C CYS A 145 -3.84 8.92 -5.47
N LEU A 146 -2.53 8.88 -5.74
CA LEU A 146 -1.80 9.83 -6.58
C LEU A 146 -2.53 10.19 -7.87
N GLY A 147 -2.69 11.50 -8.13
CA GLY A 147 -3.34 11.98 -9.34
C GLY A 147 -4.86 11.88 -9.33
N ARG A 148 -5.50 11.98 -8.16
CA ARG A 148 -6.97 11.86 -7.98
C ARG A 148 -7.50 10.50 -8.44
N ARG A 149 -6.71 9.45 -8.27
CA ARG A 149 -7.11 8.09 -8.60
C ARG A 149 -7.89 7.44 -7.46
N PRO A 150 -8.73 6.43 -7.77
CA PRO A 150 -9.36 5.60 -6.75
C PRO A 150 -8.32 4.89 -5.86
N PHE A 151 -8.74 4.49 -4.66
CA PHE A 151 -7.92 3.69 -3.75
C PHE A 151 -7.64 2.28 -4.28
N GLU A 152 -6.43 1.80 -4.03
CA GLU A 152 -6.01 0.39 -4.26
C GLU A 152 -6.30 -0.50 -3.03
N GLU A 153 -6.68 0.10 -1.90
CA GLU A 153 -7.02 -0.63 -0.67
C GLU A 153 -8.31 -1.47 -0.87
N LYS A 154 -8.24 -2.73 -0.44
CA LYS A 154 -9.29 -3.74 -0.64
C LYS A 154 -10.62 -3.38 0.00
N MET A 155 -10.63 -2.60 1.08
CA MET A 155 -11.85 -2.05 1.66
C MET A 155 -12.62 -1.09 0.73
N PHE A 156 -12.06 -0.75 -0.43
CA PHE A 156 -12.68 0.07 -1.46
C PHE A 156 -12.73 -0.62 -2.84
N TRP A 157 -12.23 -1.85 -2.95
CA TRP A 157 -12.17 -2.57 -4.22
C TRP A 157 -13.54 -3.11 -4.66
N THR A 158 -13.85 -3.04 -5.94
CA THR A 158 -15.02 -3.69 -6.55
C THR A 158 -14.59 -4.45 -7.81
N ALA A 159 -15.25 -5.57 -8.08
CA ALA A 159 -14.94 -6.36 -9.26
C ALA A 159 -15.26 -5.59 -10.56
N PRO A 160 -14.34 -5.58 -11.55
CA PRO A 160 -14.57 -4.93 -12.83
C PRO A 160 -15.87 -5.40 -13.48
N GLY A 161 -16.63 -4.46 -14.06
CA GLY A 161 -17.87 -4.77 -14.77
C GLY A 161 -19.10 -5.00 -13.87
N HIS A 162 -18.96 -4.88 -12.55
CA HIS A 162 -20.12 -4.89 -11.62
C HIS A 162 -20.89 -3.55 -11.60
N GLY A 163 -20.43 -2.54 -12.36
CA GLY A 163 -21.13 -1.26 -12.52
C GLY A 163 -20.98 -0.31 -11.33
N LEU A 164 -19.92 -0.43 -10.53
CA LEU A 164 -19.58 0.44 -9.39
C LEU A 164 -18.25 1.17 -9.57
N ASP A 165 -17.78 1.26 -10.81
CA ASP A 165 -16.55 1.98 -11.17
C ASP A 165 -16.80 3.50 -11.32
N ASP A 166 -17.86 4.00 -10.68
CA ASP A 166 -18.33 5.40 -10.75
C ASP A 166 -17.72 6.32 -9.67
N GLY A 167 -16.75 5.82 -8.90
CA GLY A 167 -16.12 6.55 -7.81
C GLY A 167 -16.85 6.45 -6.48
N THR A 168 -18.05 5.87 -6.42
CA THR A 168 -18.87 5.88 -5.19
C THR A 168 -18.37 4.93 -4.10
N VAL A 169 -17.54 3.95 -4.46
CA VAL A 169 -16.91 3.00 -3.52
C VAL A 169 -15.40 3.17 -3.49
N ASN A 170 -14.78 3.40 -4.63
CA ASN A 170 -13.32 3.42 -4.76
C ASN A 170 -12.70 4.83 -4.70
N GLY A 171 -13.51 5.89 -4.78
CA GLY A 171 -13.04 7.27 -4.69
C GLY A 171 -12.44 7.80 -6.00
N PRO A 172 -11.73 8.95 -5.95
CA PRO A 172 -11.36 9.71 -4.74
C PRO A 172 -12.56 10.38 -4.05
N PHE A 173 -12.36 10.86 -2.83
CA PHE A 173 -13.39 11.53 -2.01
C PHE A 173 -12.94 12.93 -1.59
N GLU A 174 -13.84 13.90 -1.58
CA GLU A 174 -13.54 15.27 -1.16
C GLU A 174 -13.62 15.43 0.36
N THR A 175 -14.41 14.58 1.03
CA THR A 175 -14.61 14.66 2.49
C THR A 175 -14.52 13.30 3.15
N GLU A 176 -14.20 13.30 4.45
CA GLU A 176 -14.21 12.09 5.28
C GLU A 176 -15.61 11.46 5.34
N SER A 177 -16.67 12.27 5.23
CA SER A 177 -18.05 11.78 5.18
C SER A 177 -18.33 10.97 3.90
N GLU A 178 -17.77 11.37 2.77
CA GLU A 178 -17.88 10.62 1.51
C GLU A 178 -17.11 9.30 1.59
N LEU A 179 -15.90 9.32 2.16
CA LEU A 179 -15.10 8.13 2.41
C LEU A 179 -15.85 7.15 3.34
N ASN A 180 -16.46 7.66 4.42
CA ASN A 180 -17.27 6.84 5.33
C ASN A 180 -18.48 6.22 4.63
N GLU A 181 -19.20 6.97 3.78
CA GLU A 181 -20.31 6.43 2.98
C GLU A 181 -19.82 5.37 1.99
N ALA A 182 -18.63 5.53 1.41
CA ALA A 182 -18.04 4.53 0.53
C ALA A 182 -17.78 3.19 1.23
N LEU A 183 -17.35 3.21 2.50
CA LEU A 183 -17.21 1.99 3.31
C LEU A 183 -18.56 1.28 3.53
N VAL A 184 -19.64 2.05 3.76
CA VAL A 184 -21.00 1.49 3.84
C VAL A 184 -21.45 0.90 2.50
N ARG A 185 -21.11 1.56 1.39
CA ARG A 185 -21.42 1.06 0.05
C ARG A 185 -20.65 -0.21 -0.28
N LYS A 186 -19.37 -0.30 0.10
CA LYS A 186 -18.57 -1.53 -0.03
C LYS A 186 -19.20 -2.67 0.76
N LEU A 187 -19.63 -2.42 2.00
CA LEU A 187 -20.35 -3.40 2.81
C LEU A 187 -21.60 -3.93 2.07
N LEU A 188 -22.44 -3.03 1.58
CA LEU A 188 -23.65 -3.37 0.84
C LEU A 188 -23.36 -4.14 -0.46
N TYR A 189 -22.27 -3.80 -1.14
CA TYR A 189 -21.79 -4.49 -2.32
C TYR A 189 -21.41 -5.95 -2.00
N ASN A 190 -20.63 -6.18 -0.95
CA ASN A 190 -20.20 -7.52 -0.57
C ASN A 190 -21.34 -8.40 -0.05
N ARG A 191 -22.31 -7.81 0.65
CA ARG A 191 -23.44 -8.52 1.27
C ARG A 191 -24.67 -8.70 0.37
N ARG A 192 -24.59 -8.31 -0.91
CA ARG A 192 -25.68 -8.46 -1.92
C ARG A 192 -27.04 -7.86 -1.50
N ARG A 193 -27.04 -6.56 -1.18
CA ARG A 193 -28.21 -5.64 -1.14
C ARG A 193 -29.34 -5.89 -0.11
N ASP A 194 -29.36 -6.96 0.70
CA ASP A 194 -30.43 -7.17 1.72
C ASP A 194 -29.97 -6.92 3.17
N HIS A 195 -29.28 -5.78 3.39
CA HIS A 195 -28.70 -5.40 4.69
C HIS A 195 -29.02 -3.94 5.05
N ALA A 196 -30.22 -3.46 4.72
CA ALA A 196 -30.62 -2.06 4.95
C ALA A 196 -30.43 -1.63 6.41
N ILE A 197 -30.87 -2.46 7.36
CA ILE A 197 -30.80 -2.18 8.81
C ILE A 197 -29.35 -2.00 9.28
N GLU A 198 -28.44 -2.86 8.83
CA GLU A 198 -27.02 -2.78 9.17
C GLU A 198 -26.38 -1.54 8.54
N SER A 199 -26.71 -1.25 7.27
CA SER A 199 -26.21 -0.04 6.59
C SER A 199 -26.69 1.26 7.26
N ASP A 200 -27.93 1.30 7.73
CA ASP A 200 -28.49 2.44 8.46
C ASP A 200 -27.78 2.65 9.80
N TYR A 201 -27.44 1.56 10.48
CA TYR A 201 -26.60 1.62 11.68
C TYR A 201 -25.24 2.26 11.37
N TYR A 202 -24.53 1.78 10.34
CA TYR A 202 -23.23 2.34 9.97
C TYR A 202 -23.30 3.79 9.52
N ARG A 203 -24.27 4.16 8.67
CA ARG A 203 -24.45 5.57 8.26
C ARG A 203 -24.67 6.50 9.43
N ARG A 204 -25.36 6.04 10.48
CA ARG A 204 -25.56 6.82 11.70
C ARG A 204 -24.31 6.88 12.57
N VAL A 205 -23.53 5.80 12.65
CA VAL A 205 -22.44 5.66 13.63
C VAL A 205 -21.08 6.10 13.10
N LEU A 206 -20.72 5.81 11.84
CA LEU A 206 -19.41 6.17 11.30
C LEU A 206 -19.12 7.67 11.40
N PRO A 207 -20.05 8.59 11.07
CA PRO A 207 -19.80 10.03 11.27
C PRO A 207 -19.69 10.47 12.73
N LEU A 208 -19.96 9.59 13.70
CA LEU A 208 -19.79 9.86 15.13
C LEU A 208 -18.41 9.42 15.65
N VAL A 209 -17.84 8.37 15.06
CA VAL A 209 -16.63 7.68 15.55
C VAL A 209 -15.43 7.82 14.61
N LEU A 210 -15.66 8.09 13.33
CA LEU A 210 -14.64 8.38 12.32
C LEU A 210 -14.90 9.78 11.76
N ARG A 211 -14.41 10.81 12.45
CA ARG A 211 -14.68 12.21 12.10
C ARG A 211 -13.57 13.15 12.51
N GLY A 212 -13.39 14.21 11.73
CA GLY A 212 -12.52 15.34 12.07
C GLY A 212 -11.05 15.06 11.86
N HIS A 213 -10.72 14.00 11.12
CA HIS A 213 -9.33 13.64 10.86
C HIS A 213 -8.76 14.47 9.70
N GLY A 214 -7.51 14.88 9.86
CA GLY A 214 -6.74 15.48 8.77
C GLY A 214 -6.46 14.46 7.66
N VAL A 215 -6.20 14.98 6.46
CA VAL A 215 -5.76 14.19 5.30
C VAL A 215 -4.23 14.11 5.33
N VAL A 216 -3.66 12.91 5.37
CA VAL A 216 -2.21 12.69 5.38
C VAL A 216 -1.81 11.63 4.35
N PHE A 217 -0.58 11.71 3.83
CA PHE A 217 -0.05 10.66 2.98
C PHE A 217 0.39 9.46 3.84
N THR A 218 -0.03 8.26 3.46
CA THR A 218 0.24 7.01 4.18
C THR A 218 0.82 5.97 3.21
N HIS A 219 1.61 5.04 3.76
CA HIS A 219 1.96 3.80 3.08
C HIS A 219 0.73 2.90 2.90
N GLY A 220 -0.17 2.86 3.89
CA GLY A 220 -1.46 2.17 3.82
C GLY A 220 -1.44 0.69 4.24
N ASP A 221 -0.26 0.07 4.30
CA ASP A 221 -0.05 -1.35 4.68
C ASP A 221 1.25 -1.55 5.48
N LEU A 222 1.49 -0.76 6.53
CA LEU A 222 2.68 -0.88 7.37
C LEU A 222 2.69 -2.16 8.25
N GLN A 223 2.89 -3.31 7.61
CA GLN A 223 3.10 -4.61 8.25
C GLN A 223 4.57 -4.99 8.24
N GLN A 224 5.02 -5.84 9.19
CA GLN A 224 6.42 -6.27 9.29
C GLN A 224 6.93 -6.93 7.99
N LYS A 225 6.08 -7.68 7.28
CA LYS A 225 6.41 -8.30 5.97
C LYS A 225 6.71 -7.30 4.85
N ASN A 226 6.31 -6.04 5.02
CA ASN A 226 6.50 -4.95 4.07
C ASN A 226 7.66 -4.02 4.50
N ILE A 227 8.51 -4.48 5.44
CA ILE A 227 9.68 -3.76 5.92
C ILE A 227 10.89 -4.66 5.74
N MET A 228 11.87 -4.22 4.96
CA MET A 228 13.16 -4.90 4.79
C MET A 228 14.19 -4.29 5.72
N LEU A 229 14.94 -5.11 6.45
CA LEU A 229 16.06 -4.67 7.27
C LEU A 229 17.37 -4.93 6.53
N LYS A 230 18.05 -3.84 6.14
CA LYS A 230 19.36 -3.92 5.48
C LYS A 230 20.44 -4.45 6.45
N PRO A 231 21.59 -4.95 5.93
CA PRO A 231 22.71 -5.41 6.77
C PRO A 231 23.28 -4.37 7.74
N ASP A 232 23.13 -3.08 7.42
CA ASP A 232 23.51 -1.96 8.30
C ASP A 232 22.45 -1.62 9.36
N GLY A 233 21.34 -2.36 9.37
CA GLY A 233 20.21 -2.18 10.28
C GLY A 233 19.19 -1.15 9.84
N GLN A 234 19.30 -0.55 8.65
CA GLN A 234 18.32 0.42 8.16
C GLN A 234 17.02 -0.28 7.70
N PRO A 235 15.84 0.10 8.21
CA PRO A 235 14.56 -0.38 7.72
C PRO A 235 14.15 0.37 6.44
N VAL A 236 13.68 -0.37 5.44
CA VAL A 236 13.18 0.15 4.16
C VAL A 236 11.77 -0.35 3.92
N LEU A 237 10.84 0.57 3.65
CA LEU A 237 9.45 0.24 3.33
C LEU A 237 9.34 -0.24 1.87
N ILE A 238 8.66 -1.36 1.66
CA ILE A 238 8.36 -1.95 0.35
C ILE A 238 6.84 -2.15 0.22
N ASP A 239 6.36 -2.54 -0.97
CA ASP A 239 4.92 -2.80 -1.22
C ASP A 239 4.04 -1.54 -1.08
N TRP A 240 4.33 -0.54 -1.92
CA TRP A 240 3.67 0.78 -1.93
C TRP A 240 2.32 0.79 -2.69
N GLU A 241 1.72 -0.36 -2.90
CA GLU A 241 0.50 -0.54 -3.70
C GLU A 241 -0.67 0.29 -3.16
N THR A 242 -0.84 0.33 -1.84
CA THR A 242 -1.96 1.00 -1.15
C THR A 242 -1.63 2.42 -0.70
N ALA A 243 -0.51 2.98 -1.12
CA ALA A 243 -0.11 4.31 -0.69
C ALA A 243 -1.02 5.40 -1.30
N GLY A 244 -1.32 6.42 -0.51
CA GLY A 244 -2.26 7.47 -0.89
C GLY A 244 -2.54 8.45 0.24
N TRP A 245 -3.53 9.31 0.05
CA TRP A 245 -4.00 10.24 1.07
C TRP A 245 -5.22 9.69 1.79
N TYR A 246 -5.06 9.44 3.08
CA TYR A 246 -6.05 8.82 3.95
C TYR A 246 -6.31 9.69 5.19
N PRO A 247 -7.38 9.40 5.98
CA PRO A 247 -7.52 9.96 7.32
C PRO A 247 -6.31 9.67 8.19
N ALA A 248 -5.94 10.60 9.08
CA ALA A 248 -4.75 10.50 9.94
C ALA A 248 -4.63 9.20 10.76
N TYR A 249 -5.76 8.58 11.10
CA TYR A 249 -5.81 7.32 11.84
C TYR A 249 -5.44 6.08 11.01
N TRP A 250 -5.52 6.16 9.68
CA TRP A 250 -5.62 5.00 8.81
C TRP A 250 -4.39 4.09 8.88
N GLU A 251 -3.19 4.66 8.84
CA GLU A 251 -1.94 3.89 8.93
C GLU A 251 -1.84 3.13 10.26
N TYR A 252 -2.18 3.80 11.39
CA TYR A 252 -2.17 3.18 12.71
C TYR A 252 -3.17 2.02 12.76
N ALA A 253 -4.40 2.26 12.32
CA ALA A 253 -5.45 1.26 12.35
C ALA A 253 -5.12 0.05 11.43
N SER A 254 -4.61 0.30 10.22
CA SER A 254 -4.15 -0.74 9.30
C SER A 254 -2.99 -1.56 9.88
N ALA A 255 -1.98 -0.90 10.47
CA ALA A 255 -0.84 -1.57 11.10
C ALA A 255 -1.27 -2.45 12.29
N MET A 256 -2.20 -1.96 13.11
CA MET A 256 -2.76 -2.73 14.23
C MET A 256 -3.58 -3.93 13.75
N VAL A 257 -4.36 -3.81 12.66
CA VAL A 257 -5.00 -4.98 12.02
C VAL A 257 -3.94 -5.98 11.52
N GLY A 258 -2.82 -5.48 11.00
CA GLY A 258 -1.67 -6.28 10.59
C GLY A 258 -1.00 -7.08 11.71
N CYS A 259 -1.23 -6.73 12.98
CA CYS A 259 -0.71 -7.49 14.14
C CYS A 259 -1.45 -8.83 14.38
N ARG A 260 -2.49 -9.14 13.59
CA ARG A 260 -3.23 -10.41 13.61
C ARG A 260 -3.66 -10.80 15.03
N LYS A 261 -3.19 -11.94 15.53
CA LYS A 261 -3.53 -12.50 16.85
C LYS A 261 -2.55 -12.08 17.95
N PHE A 262 -1.83 -10.96 17.76
CA PHE A 262 -0.75 -10.55 18.65
C PHE A 262 0.34 -11.63 18.75
N ASP A 263 0.73 -12.18 17.60
CA ASP A 263 1.70 -13.29 17.51
C ASP A 263 3.09 -12.90 18.06
N ASN A 264 3.39 -11.59 18.14
CA ASN A 264 4.58 -11.03 18.74
C ASN A 264 4.30 -9.63 19.35
N ASP A 265 5.35 -8.98 19.87
CA ASP A 265 5.31 -7.67 20.53
C ASP A 265 5.33 -6.46 19.56
N TRP A 266 5.17 -6.63 18.25
CA TRP A 266 5.19 -5.53 17.27
C TRP A 266 4.19 -4.41 17.60
N HIS A 267 3.02 -4.78 18.11
CA HIS A 267 1.98 -3.85 18.55
C HIS A 267 2.46 -2.85 19.61
N GLU A 268 3.43 -3.20 20.46
CA GLU A 268 4.02 -2.31 21.47
C GLU A 268 4.93 -1.23 20.85
N TYR A 269 5.33 -1.41 19.59
CA TYR A 269 6.22 -0.50 18.86
C TYR A 269 5.48 0.39 17.87
N ILE A 270 4.27 0.03 17.43
CA ILE A 270 3.44 0.89 16.57
C ILE A 270 3.21 2.29 17.20
N PRO A 271 2.85 2.42 18.50
CA PRO A 271 2.73 3.72 19.18
C PRO A 271 4.04 4.52 19.25
N ARG A 272 5.18 3.86 19.11
CA ARG A 272 6.50 4.53 19.07
C ARG A 272 6.78 5.09 17.68
N ILE A 273 6.25 4.44 16.65
CA ILE A 273 6.38 4.80 15.23
C ILE A 273 5.43 5.95 14.86
N MET A 274 4.21 5.97 15.41
CA MET A 274 3.20 6.98 15.07
C MET A 274 2.20 7.21 16.20
N GLU A 275 1.40 8.27 16.06
CA GLU A 275 0.28 8.57 16.97
C GLU A 275 -0.76 7.44 16.98
N GLU A 276 -1.30 7.16 18.17
CA GLU A 276 -2.30 6.12 18.39
C GLU A 276 -3.73 6.60 18.13
N TYR A 277 -4.53 5.73 17.52
CA TYR A 277 -5.94 5.95 17.24
C TYR A 277 -6.75 4.70 17.64
N PRO A 278 -6.83 4.39 18.96
CA PRO A 278 -7.38 3.12 19.44
C PRO A 278 -8.88 2.97 19.20
N GLU A 279 -9.65 4.06 19.24
CA GLU A 279 -11.09 4.02 18.95
C GLU A 279 -11.33 3.73 17.46
N GLU A 280 -10.60 4.41 16.59
CA GLU A 280 -10.66 4.26 15.14
C GLU A 280 -10.16 2.87 14.71
N TYR A 281 -9.14 2.33 15.37
CA TYR A 281 -8.67 0.96 15.14
C TYR A 281 -9.80 -0.06 15.33
N VAL A 282 -10.59 0.03 16.41
CA VAL A 282 -11.69 -0.93 16.66
C VAL A 282 -12.71 -0.89 15.52
N TRP A 283 -13.08 0.31 15.07
CA TRP A 283 -14.02 0.48 13.96
C TRP A 283 -13.43 0.05 12.62
N HIS A 284 -12.18 0.42 12.34
CA HIS A 284 -11.46 0.01 11.14
C HIS A 284 -11.33 -1.51 11.07
N ALA A 285 -10.96 -2.18 12.17
CA ALA A 285 -10.84 -3.64 12.21
C ALA A 285 -12.18 -4.33 11.93
N LYS A 286 -13.27 -3.80 12.51
CA LYS A 286 -14.64 -4.27 12.21
C LYS A 286 -15.01 -4.07 10.75
N LEU A 287 -14.79 -2.86 10.22
CA LEU A 287 -15.06 -2.54 8.82
C LEU A 287 -14.25 -3.43 7.89
N ARG A 288 -12.97 -3.67 8.17
CA ARG A 288 -12.11 -4.54 7.37
C ARG A 288 -12.59 -5.98 7.30
N VAL A 289 -13.23 -6.50 8.34
CA VAL A 289 -13.90 -7.82 8.31
C VAL A 289 -15.19 -7.75 7.49
N ASP A 290 -15.98 -6.70 7.69
CA ASP A 290 -17.29 -6.56 7.07
C ASP A 290 -17.23 -6.19 5.57
N THR A 291 -16.14 -5.58 5.13
CA THR A 291 -15.83 -5.24 3.73
C THR A 291 -14.87 -6.23 3.05
N GLN A 292 -14.47 -7.31 3.73
CA GLN A 292 -13.72 -8.39 3.07
C GLN A 292 -14.64 -9.18 2.15
N ASP A 293 -14.10 -9.56 0.99
CA ASP A 293 -14.83 -10.37 0.02
C ASP A 293 -15.07 -11.77 0.60
N THR A 294 -16.31 -12.24 0.59
CA THR A 294 -16.68 -13.60 0.99
C THR A 294 -16.68 -14.57 -0.19
N TRP A 295 -15.90 -14.27 -1.25
CA TRP A 295 -15.87 -15.02 -2.51
C TRP A 295 -14.67 -15.96 -2.59
#